data_AF-A0A365H355-F1
#
_entry.id   AF-A0A365H355-F1
#
_cell.length_a   1.000
_cell.length_b   1.000
_cell.length_c   1.000
_cell.angle_alpha   90.00
_cell.angle_beta   90.00
_cell.angle_gamma   90.00
#
_symmetry.space_group_name_H-M   'P 1'
#
loop_
_entity.id
_entity.type
_entity.pdbx_description
1 polymer ?
#
loop_
_entity_poly.entity_id
_entity_poly.type
_entity_poly.pdbx_seq_one_letter_code
_entity_poly.pdbx_strand_id
1 'polypeptide(L)'
;MSGPPLAGSCRLPDGSWVRGRGLRNPPPAGPVPGFGLYLGSGRLRRRHAEQISWAHTWIEWPDFLLPRDREAAVRHIRDLHERARSGDAVEVACGGGVGRTGTVIACLAVRAGLDPAEAVAWTREHHHHRAVETPWQRRWVARFPRD
;
A
#
# COMPACT_ATOMS: atom_id res chain seq x y z
N MET A 1 1.06 -12.73 -21.03
CA MET A 1 0.96 -11.83 -19.85
C MET A 1 1.78 -12.45 -18.74
N SER A 2 2.80 -11.74 -18.23
CA SER A 2 3.59 -12.23 -17.08
C SER A 2 2.69 -12.32 -15.84
N GLY A 3 2.87 -13.36 -15.03
CA GLY A 3 2.13 -13.55 -13.79
C GLY A 3 2.45 -12.48 -12.74
N PRO A 4 1.78 -12.50 -11.57
CA PRO A 4 2.05 -11.54 -10.51
C PRO A 4 3.51 -11.67 -10.01
N PRO A 5 4.24 -10.55 -9.82
CA PRO A 5 5.65 -10.60 -9.40
C PRO A 5 5.82 -11.08 -7.95
N LEU A 6 4.80 -10.89 -7.12
CA LEU A 6 4.74 -11.35 -5.74
C LEU A 6 3.43 -12.09 -5.48
N ALA A 7 3.48 -13.17 -4.68
CA ALA A 7 2.28 -13.89 -4.26
C ALA A 7 1.31 -12.95 -3.50
N GLY A 8 0.03 -13.00 -3.85
CA GLY A 8 -1.01 -12.13 -3.26
C GLY A 8 -1.00 -10.69 -3.76
N SER A 9 -0.36 -10.40 -4.91
CA SER A 9 -0.46 -9.10 -5.55
C SER A 9 -1.82 -8.91 -6.24
N CYS A 10 -2.34 -7.68 -6.20
CA CYS A 10 -3.43 -7.26 -7.07
C CYS A 10 -2.86 -6.45 -8.24
N ARG A 11 -3.57 -6.51 -9.37
CA ARG A 11 -3.23 -5.72 -10.56
C ARG A 11 -4.00 -4.41 -10.51
N LEU A 12 -3.28 -3.29 -10.55
CA LEU A 12 -3.86 -1.95 -10.61
C LEU A 12 -4.52 -1.72 -11.98
N PRO A 13 -5.44 -0.73 -12.09
CA PRO A 13 -6.13 -0.40 -13.34
C PRO A 13 -5.22 -0.13 -14.55
N ASP A 14 -4.01 0.42 -14.33
CA ASP A 14 -3.02 0.69 -15.38
C ASP A 14 -2.16 -0.54 -15.74
N GLY A 15 -2.44 -1.69 -15.12
CA GLY A 15 -1.79 -2.96 -15.37
C GLY A 15 -0.58 -3.26 -14.50
N SER A 16 -0.09 -2.30 -13.72
CA SER A 16 1.00 -2.48 -12.75
C SER A 16 0.56 -3.35 -11.57
N TRP A 17 1.52 -3.90 -10.81
CA TRP A 17 1.24 -4.84 -9.72
C TRP A 17 1.66 -4.27 -8.37
N VAL A 18 0.85 -4.52 -7.33
CA VAL A 18 1.21 -4.20 -5.94
C VAL A 18 0.78 -5.33 -5.00
N ARG A 19 1.65 -5.70 -4.06
CA ARG A 19 1.29 -6.59 -2.96
C ARG A 19 0.87 -5.79 -1.73
N GLY A 20 -0.35 -6.01 -1.25
CA GLY A 20 -0.78 -5.55 0.07
C GLY A 20 -0.54 -6.62 1.14
N ARG A 21 0.01 -6.25 2.30
CA ARG A 21 0.26 -7.20 3.40
C ARG A 21 -0.02 -6.65 4.80
N GLY A 22 -0.31 -7.56 5.73
CA GLY A 22 -0.24 -7.33 7.18
C GLY A 22 1.06 -7.88 7.76
N LEU A 23 1.87 -7.03 8.41
CA LEU A 23 3.17 -7.41 9.01
C LEU A 23 3.04 -8.42 10.15
N ARG A 24 1.87 -8.51 10.80
CA ARG A 24 1.59 -9.51 11.83
C ARG A 24 1.35 -10.91 11.26
N ASN A 25 1.09 -11.03 9.96
CA ASN A 25 0.96 -12.30 9.29
C ASN A 25 2.34 -12.79 8.85
N PRO A 26 2.57 -14.11 8.80
CA PRO A 26 3.78 -14.66 8.21
C PRO A 26 4.04 -14.10 6.80
N PRO A 27 5.30 -13.89 6.39
CA PRO A 27 5.60 -13.50 5.03
C PRO A 27 5.12 -14.61 4.06
N PRO A 28 4.47 -14.23 2.93
CA PRO A 28 4.11 -15.21 1.90
C PRO A 28 5.36 -15.91 1.37
N ALA A 29 5.21 -17.19 0.99
CA ALA A 29 6.25 -17.91 0.28
C ALA A 29 6.55 -17.25 -1.08
N GLY A 30 7.76 -17.51 -1.60
CA GLY A 30 8.19 -17.06 -2.92
C GLY A 30 9.10 -15.83 -2.87
N PRO A 31 9.17 -15.05 -3.97
CA PRO A 31 10.09 -13.94 -4.08
C PRO A 31 9.84 -12.84 -3.04
N VAL A 32 10.94 -12.19 -2.63
CA VAL A 32 10.90 -10.99 -1.79
C VAL A 32 10.65 -9.74 -2.64
N PRO A 33 10.10 -8.65 -2.08
CA PRO A 33 9.96 -7.39 -2.79
C PRO A 33 11.30 -6.80 -3.23
N GLY A 34 11.30 -6.12 -4.36
CA GLY A 34 12.36 -5.18 -4.73
C GLY A 34 12.29 -3.89 -3.91
N PHE A 35 11.06 -3.46 -3.56
CA PHE A 35 10.83 -2.29 -2.71
C PHE A 35 9.60 -2.45 -1.80
N GLY A 36 9.70 -1.96 -0.56
CA GLY A 36 8.61 -1.98 0.42
C GLY A 36 8.25 -0.59 0.98
N LEU A 37 6.95 -0.30 1.06
CA LEU A 37 6.42 0.86 1.80
C LEU A 37 5.69 0.40 3.08
N TYR A 38 6.23 0.76 4.24
CA TYR A 38 5.76 0.28 5.53
C TYR A 38 5.07 1.36 6.35
N LEU A 39 3.86 1.07 6.83
CA LEU A 39 2.95 2.03 7.45
C LEU A 39 2.76 1.65 8.93
N GLY A 40 3.33 2.44 9.84
CA GLY A 40 3.34 2.03 11.25
C GLY A 40 3.77 3.09 12.22
N SER A 41 3.51 2.82 13.50
CA SER A 41 4.13 3.57 14.60
C SER A 41 5.58 3.11 14.80
N GLY A 42 6.36 3.89 15.56
CA GLY A 42 7.71 3.49 15.96
C GLY A 42 7.80 2.12 16.62
N ARG A 43 6.76 1.70 17.37
CA ARG A 43 6.69 0.35 17.96
C ARG A 43 6.60 -0.74 16.90
N LEU A 44 5.76 -0.54 15.87
CA LEU A 44 5.64 -1.51 14.78
C LEU A 44 6.93 -1.58 13.98
N ARG A 45 7.54 -0.43 13.68
CA ARG A 45 8.84 -0.35 13.02
C ARG A 45 9.91 -1.13 13.76
N ARG A 46 10.11 -0.87 15.06
CA ARG A 46 11.11 -1.60 15.87
C ARG A 46 10.91 -3.10 15.89
N ARG A 47 9.66 -3.58 15.85
CA ARG A 47 9.37 -5.02 15.87
C ARG A 47 9.73 -5.74 14.55
N HIS A 48 9.66 -5.05 13.41
CA HIS A 48 9.73 -5.69 12.10
C HIS A 48 10.89 -5.23 11.22
N ALA A 49 11.51 -4.08 11.50
CA ALA A 49 12.51 -3.49 10.61
C ALA A 49 13.73 -4.41 10.38
N GLU A 50 14.17 -5.15 11.41
CA GLU A 50 15.32 -6.06 11.29
C GLU A 50 15.05 -7.28 10.39
N GLN A 51 13.78 -7.62 10.16
CA GLN A 51 13.38 -8.77 9.33
C GLN A 51 13.17 -8.38 7.86
N ILE A 52 13.27 -7.10 7.52
CA ILE A 52 13.04 -6.57 6.18
C ILE A 52 14.40 -6.25 5.56
N SER A 53 14.90 -7.18 4.74
CA SER A 53 16.24 -7.12 4.15
C SER A 53 16.31 -6.40 2.79
N TRP A 54 15.18 -6.06 2.19
CA TRP A 54 15.11 -5.34 0.91
C TRP A 54 14.97 -3.83 1.09
N ALA A 55 15.16 -3.08 0.00
CA ALA A 55 15.03 -1.62 0.00
C ALA A 55 13.61 -1.21 0.45
N HIS A 56 13.52 -0.26 1.37
CA HIS A 56 12.22 0.12 1.90
C HIS A 56 12.20 1.51 2.53
N THR A 57 10.99 2.02 2.75
CA THR A 57 10.72 3.25 3.50
C THR A 57 9.60 3.02 4.51
N TRP A 58 9.68 3.75 5.63
CA TRP A 58 8.63 3.78 6.64
C TRP A 58 7.91 5.13 6.65
N ILE A 59 6.59 5.10 6.65
CA ILE A 59 5.74 6.26 6.96
C ILE A 59 5.22 6.10 8.38
N GLU A 60 5.42 7.14 9.21
CA GLU A 60 4.78 7.18 10.51
C GLU A 60 3.27 7.37 10.35
N TRP A 61 2.54 6.29 10.58
CA TRP A 61 1.11 6.22 10.36
C TRP A 61 0.43 5.52 11.55
N PRO A 62 -0.07 6.29 12.53
CA PRO A 62 -0.77 5.77 13.69
C PRO A 62 -1.97 4.92 13.30
N ASP A 63 -2.33 3.96 14.15
CA ASP A 63 -3.41 3.04 13.83
C ASP A 63 -4.75 3.76 13.69
N PHE A 64 -5.60 3.28 12.77
CA PHE A 64 -6.87 3.88 12.38
C PHE A 64 -6.82 5.34 11.90
N LEU A 65 -5.68 6.02 11.91
CA LEU A 65 -5.55 7.46 11.59
C LEU A 65 -5.04 7.71 10.17
N LEU A 66 -4.58 8.94 9.92
CA LEU A 66 -3.87 9.41 8.72
C LEU A 66 -2.35 9.51 9.02
N PRO A 67 -1.47 9.59 8.00
CA PRO A 67 -0.03 9.73 8.22
C PRO A 67 0.28 11.03 8.96
N ARG A 68 1.33 11.03 9.79
CA ARG A 68 1.79 12.21 10.53
C ARG A 68 2.24 13.32 9.59
N ASP A 69 3.08 12.95 8.62
CA ASP A 69 3.49 13.81 7.52
C ASP A 69 2.71 13.39 6.26
N ARG A 70 1.76 14.24 5.89
CA ARG A 70 0.86 14.02 4.75
C ARG A 70 1.57 14.18 3.42
N GLU A 71 2.46 15.16 3.30
CA GLU A 71 3.15 15.44 2.05
C GLU A 71 4.21 14.38 1.78
N ALA A 72 4.98 13.97 2.80
CA ALA A 72 5.90 12.85 2.67
C ALA A 72 5.17 11.57 2.29
N ALA A 73 4.01 11.31 2.89
CA ALA A 73 3.21 10.14 2.53
C ALA A 73 2.77 10.17 1.05
N VAL A 74 2.31 11.32 0.54
CA VAL A 74 1.99 11.47 -0.89
C VAL A 74 3.23 11.18 -1.74
N ARG A 75 4.39 11.76 -1.43
CA ARG A 75 5.64 11.52 -2.19
C ARG A 75 6.03 10.05 -2.21
N HIS A 76 5.99 9.36 -1.08
CA HIS A 76 6.34 7.94 -1.01
C HIS A 76 5.32 7.02 -1.70
N ILE A 77 4.04 7.37 -1.68
CA ILE A 77 3.01 6.63 -2.43
C ILE A 77 3.21 6.83 -3.95
N ARG A 78 3.62 8.04 -4.39
CA ARG A 78 3.98 8.30 -5.79
C ARG A 78 5.19 7.48 -6.23
N ASP A 79 6.26 7.48 -5.43
CA ASP A 79 7.47 6.68 -5.69
C ASP A 79 7.15 5.18 -5.77
N LEU A 80 6.31 4.68 -4.86
CA LEU A 80 5.84 3.28 -4.90
C LEU A 80 5.11 2.96 -6.21
N HIS A 81 4.25 3.86 -6.70
CA HIS A 81 3.53 3.68 -7.97
C HIS A 81 4.47 3.66 -9.16
N GLU A 82 5.45 4.57 -9.21
CA GLU A 82 6.40 4.65 -10.33
C GLU A 82 7.29 3.40 -10.43
N ARG A 83 7.73 2.89 -9.28
CA ARG A 83 8.43 1.59 -9.20
C ARG A 83 7.57 0.45 -9.76
N ALA A 84 6.31 0.37 -9.32
CA ALA A 84 5.38 -0.65 -9.82
C ALA A 84 5.21 -0.58 -11.35
N ARG A 85 5.07 0.63 -11.90
CA ARG A 85 4.94 0.87 -13.35
C ARG A 85 6.21 0.51 -14.12
N SER A 86 7.38 0.70 -13.51
CA SER A 86 8.68 0.34 -14.08
C SER A 86 8.97 -1.17 -14.02
N GLY A 87 8.09 -1.96 -13.39
CA GLY A 87 8.20 -3.42 -13.30
C GLY A 87 8.82 -3.94 -12.00
N ASP A 88 9.11 -3.07 -11.02
CA ASP A 88 9.60 -3.52 -9.71
C ASP A 88 8.51 -4.30 -8.96
N ALA A 89 8.94 -5.36 -8.28
CA ALA A 89 8.11 -6.11 -7.35
C ALA A 89 7.88 -5.31 -6.06
N VAL A 90 6.78 -4.55 -5.98
CA VAL A 90 6.52 -3.66 -4.83
C VAL A 90 5.55 -4.24 -3.79
N GLU A 91 5.82 -3.94 -2.51
CA GLU A 91 4.95 -4.25 -1.38
C GLU A 91 4.53 -2.99 -0.62
N VAL A 92 3.28 -2.96 -0.14
CA VAL A 92 2.84 -2.05 0.91
C VAL A 92 2.27 -2.82 2.10
N ALA A 93 2.69 -2.50 3.32
CA ALA A 93 2.22 -3.20 4.50
C ALA A 93 2.05 -2.33 5.75
N CYS A 94 1.05 -2.66 6.55
CA CYS A 94 0.82 -2.12 7.89
C CYS A 94 0.69 -3.28 8.88
N GLY A 95 0.34 -3.03 10.15
CA GLY A 95 0.21 -4.10 11.14
C GLY A 95 -0.78 -5.21 10.75
N GLY A 96 -2.00 -4.83 10.35
CA GLY A 96 -3.07 -5.77 10.00
C GLY A 96 -3.28 -5.97 8.50
N GLY A 97 -2.71 -5.12 7.64
CA GLY A 97 -2.91 -5.22 6.19
C GLY A 97 -4.27 -4.75 5.69
N VAL A 98 -5.11 -4.12 6.52
CA VAL A 98 -6.49 -3.77 6.17
C VAL A 98 -6.67 -2.27 5.93
N GLY A 99 -6.71 -1.42 6.96
CA GLY A 99 -7.03 0.01 6.80
C GLY A 99 -5.94 0.82 6.13
N ARG A 100 -4.77 0.93 6.77
CA ARG A 100 -3.64 1.74 6.25
C ARG A 100 -3.12 1.21 4.91
N THR A 101 -2.89 -0.10 4.82
CA THR A 101 -2.52 -0.78 3.58
C THR A 101 -3.56 -0.54 2.49
N GLY A 102 -4.84 -0.82 2.78
CA GLY A 102 -5.93 -0.56 1.83
C GLY A 102 -6.06 0.92 1.45
N THR A 103 -5.76 1.85 2.35
CA THR A 103 -5.77 3.28 2.05
C THR A 103 -4.71 3.61 1.00
N VAL A 104 -3.49 3.06 1.13
CA VAL A 104 -2.45 3.25 0.12
C VAL A 104 -2.82 2.57 -1.20
N ILE A 105 -3.35 1.34 -1.18
CA ILE A 105 -3.78 0.64 -2.41
C ILE A 105 -4.87 1.43 -3.13
N ALA A 106 -5.82 2.00 -2.41
CA ALA A 106 -6.85 2.86 -3.00
C ALA A 106 -6.26 4.13 -3.63
N CYS A 107 -5.29 4.77 -2.97
CA CYS A 107 -4.55 5.90 -3.55
C CYS A 107 -3.79 5.50 -4.82
N LEU A 108 -3.18 4.31 -4.85
CA LEU A 108 -2.52 3.77 -6.04
C LEU A 108 -3.52 3.52 -7.17
N ALA A 109 -4.70 2.96 -6.87
CA ALA A 109 -5.76 2.76 -7.87
C ALA A 109 -6.23 4.09 -8.49
N VAL A 110 -6.36 5.14 -7.69
CA VAL A 110 -6.64 6.51 -8.18
C VAL A 110 -5.55 6.99 -9.12
N ARG A 111 -4.27 6.81 -8.75
CA ARG A 111 -3.13 7.17 -9.62
C ARG A 111 -3.05 6.33 -10.90
N ALA A 112 -3.52 5.10 -10.84
CA ALA A 112 -3.63 4.21 -11.99
C ALA A 112 -4.84 4.52 -12.90
N GLY A 113 -5.57 5.61 -12.62
CA GLY A 113 -6.62 6.15 -13.49
C GLY A 113 -8.06 5.94 -12.99
N LEU A 114 -8.26 5.24 -11.88
CA LEU A 114 -9.59 5.01 -11.32
C LEU A 114 -10.21 6.30 -10.75
N ASP A 115 -11.53 6.43 -10.82
CA ASP A 115 -12.24 7.50 -10.15
C ASP A 115 -12.06 7.39 -8.61
N PRO A 116 -11.68 8.48 -7.90
CA PRO A 116 -11.61 8.48 -6.44
C PRO A 116 -12.88 8.00 -5.73
N ALA A 117 -14.06 8.18 -6.32
CA ALA A 117 -15.33 7.69 -5.79
C ALA A 117 -15.42 6.15 -5.81
N GLU A 118 -14.78 5.50 -6.78
CA GLU A 118 -14.80 4.04 -6.97
C GLU A 118 -13.65 3.33 -6.24
N ALA A 119 -12.55 4.06 -5.96
CA ALA A 119 -11.31 3.50 -5.45
C ALA A 119 -11.44 2.66 -4.17
N VAL A 120 -12.32 3.05 -3.25
CA VAL A 120 -12.56 2.28 -2.02
C VAL A 120 -13.28 0.96 -2.32
N ALA A 121 -14.31 0.99 -3.18
CA ALA A 121 -15.05 -0.22 -3.56
C ALA A 121 -14.12 -1.20 -4.30
N TRP A 122 -13.38 -0.69 -5.29
CA TRP A 122 -12.39 -1.45 -6.04
C TRP A 122 -11.35 -2.09 -5.11
N THR A 123 -10.80 -1.33 -4.16
CA THR A 123 -9.80 -1.87 -3.21
C THR A 123 -10.39 -2.97 -2.32
N ARG A 124 -11.66 -2.87 -1.96
CA ARG A 124 -12.31 -3.89 -1.13
C ARG A 124 -12.48 -5.22 -1.87
N GLU A 125 -12.77 -5.14 -3.16
CA GLU A 125 -12.86 -6.29 -4.04
C GLU A 125 -11.49 -6.92 -4.32
N HIS A 126 -10.47 -6.11 -4.60
CA HIS A 126 -9.20 -6.59 -5.13
C HIS A 126 -8.12 -6.84 -4.06
N HIS A 127 -8.27 -6.29 -2.85
CA HIS A 127 -7.29 -6.44 -1.77
C HIS A 127 -7.91 -7.06 -0.51
N HIS A 128 -8.90 -6.39 0.08
CA HIS A 128 -9.54 -6.88 1.31
C HIS A 128 -10.91 -6.24 1.52
N HIS A 129 -11.97 -7.04 1.73
CA HIS A 129 -13.36 -6.55 1.85
C HIS A 129 -13.58 -5.44 2.91
N ARG A 130 -12.72 -5.37 3.94
CA ARG A 130 -12.73 -4.31 4.99
C ARG A 130 -11.73 -3.17 4.78
N ALA A 131 -11.07 -3.09 3.63
CA ALA A 131 -10.10 -2.04 3.32
C ALA A 131 -10.70 -0.64 3.50
N VAL A 132 -9.82 0.31 3.88
CA VAL A 132 -10.17 1.70 4.17
C VAL A 132 -11.20 1.76 5.32
N GLU A 133 -10.68 1.61 6.54
CA GLU A 133 -11.46 1.31 7.74
C GLU A 133 -12.25 2.53 8.22
N THR A 134 -11.68 3.73 8.11
CA THR A 134 -12.24 4.92 8.75
C THR A 134 -12.73 5.98 7.77
N PRO A 135 -13.70 6.83 8.17
CA PRO A 135 -14.21 7.89 7.31
C PRO A 135 -13.15 8.88 6.83
N TRP A 136 -12.14 9.20 7.65
CA TRP A 136 -11.06 10.10 7.25
C TRP A 136 -10.06 9.45 6.29
N GLN A 137 -9.85 8.12 6.36
CA GLN A 137 -9.11 7.41 5.33
C GLN A 137 -9.85 7.46 3.98
N ARG A 138 -11.18 7.29 3.97
CA ARG A 138 -11.98 7.45 2.74
C ARG A 138 -11.88 8.86 2.17
N ARG A 139 -11.99 9.89 3.02
CA ARG A 139 -11.80 11.29 2.60
C ARG A 139 -10.39 11.57 2.09
N TRP A 140 -9.38 10.91 2.64
CA TRP A 140 -8.00 11.02 2.17
C TRP A 140 -7.86 10.45 0.75
N VAL A 141 -8.39 9.24 0.50
CA VAL A 141 -8.42 8.63 -0.84
C VAL A 141 -9.14 9.53 -1.84
N ALA A 142 -10.32 10.05 -1.48
CA ALA A 142 -11.12 10.91 -2.35
C ALA A 142 -10.42 12.22 -2.75
N ARG A 143 -9.42 12.66 -1.97
CA ARG A 143 -8.65 13.88 -2.20
C ARG A 143 -7.21 13.59 -2.61
N PHE A 144 -6.87 12.34 -2.90
CA PHE A 144 -5.50 11.97 -3.21
C PHE A 144 -5.06 12.57 -4.56
N PRO A 145 -3.85 13.16 -4.66
CA PRO A 145 -3.43 13.84 -5.88
C PRO A 145 -3.30 12.88 -7.09
N ARG A 146 -3.80 13.33 -8.25
CA ARG A 146 -3.89 12.56 -9.50
C ARG A 146 -2.79 12.88 -10.52
N ASP A 147 -2.06 13.96 -10.30
CA ASP A 147 -0.91 14.47 -11.07
C ASP A 147 0.33 13.58 -10.96
#